data_AF-A0A7X2L4T7-F1
#
_entry.id   AF-A0A7X2L4T7-F1
#
_cell.length_a   1.000
_cell.length_b   1.000
_cell.length_c   1.000
_cell.angle_alpha   90.00
_cell.angle_beta   90.00
_cell.angle_gamma   90.00
#
_symmetry.space_group_name_H-M   'P 1'
#
loop_
_entity.id
_entity.type
_entity.pdbx_description
1 polymer ?
#
loop_
_entity_poly.entity_id
_entity_poly.type
_entity_poly.pdbx_seq_one_letter_code
_entity_poly.pdbx_strand_id
1 'polypeptide(L)'
;MKRKTKIATGYDIEILPYKSRTLIGPTSIPNVVNPVEAVRSVQHWYGEYHLPIAPYILPKGTNVVSLANRYGGVLDGHENEFMKGGYIVVNFGIYTVKNNDADTRVLGYKAPIANMWSIEGQMTSDMDNQGHTFSFTSGDAVLFESDFSVRNDYQGQGR
;
A
#
# COMPACT_ATOMS: atom_id res chain seq x y z
N MET A 1 0.82 28.65 14.09
CA MET A 1 2.26 28.31 14.00
C MET A 1 2.48 27.48 12.75
N LYS A 2 3.28 27.92 11.77
CA LYS A 2 3.56 27.12 10.55
C LYS A 2 4.53 25.98 10.92
N ARG A 3 4.08 24.72 10.83
CA ARG A 3 4.90 23.54 11.12
C ARG A 3 5.64 23.15 9.85
N LYS A 4 6.97 23.10 9.89
CA LYS A 4 7.79 22.59 8.79
C LYS A 4 7.62 21.08 8.69
N THR A 5 7.42 20.57 7.49
CA THR A 5 7.39 19.13 7.21
C THR A 5 8.74 18.70 6.68
N LYS A 6 9.32 17.65 7.26
CA LYS A 6 10.54 17.04 6.71
C LYS A 6 10.16 16.35 5.40
N ILE A 7 10.83 16.72 4.32
CA ILE A 7 10.75 15.94 3.08
C ILE A 7 11.47 14.62 3.37
N ALA A 8 10.70 13.55 3.45
CA ALA A 8 11.20 12.19 3.57
C ALA A 8 11.01 11.47 2.23
N THR A 9 11.96 10.63 1.86
CA THR A 9 11.75 9.61 0.83
C THR A 9 10.86 8.54 1.43
N GLY A 10 9.67 8.35 0.87
CA GLY A 10 8.65 7.46 1.43
C GLY A 10 8.04 6.60 0.33
N TYR A 11 7.88 5.32 0.66
CA TYR A 11 7.28 4.24 -0.14
C TYR A 11 8.23 3.67 -1.21
N ASP A 12 9.21 2.89 -0.74
CA ASP A 12 10.01 1.98 -1.55
C ASP A 12 9.61 0.52 -1.23
N ILE A 13 10.39 -0.45 -1.70
CA ILE A 13 10.20 -1.88 -1.43
C ILE A 13 10.20 -2.14 0.09
N GLU A 14 9.12 -2.73 0.58
CA GLU A 14 9.02 -3.27 1.94
C GLU A 14 9.48 -4.73 1.95
N ILE A 15 10.54 -5.04 2.71
CA ILE A 15 11.05 -6.42 2.84
C ILE A 15 10.57 -7.01 4.15
N LEU A 16 9.67 -7.99 4.06
CA LEU A 16 9.25 -8.76 5.23
C LEU A 16 10.29 -9.85 5.53
N PRO A 17 11.01 -9.79 6.67
CA PRO A 17 11.99 -10.83 7.03
C PRO A 17 11.28 -12.10 7.49
N TYR A 18 11.96 -13.25 7.42
CA TYR A 18 11.41 -14.54 7.87
C TYR A 18 10.91 -14.54 9.33
N LYS A 19 11.32 -13.56 10.14
CA LYS A 19 10.86 -13.38 11.53
C LYS A 19 9.44 -12.81 11.61
N SER A 20 8.95 -12.18 10.55
CA SER A 20 7.61 -11.60 10.43
C SER A 20 6.59 -12.58 9.85
N ARG A 21 6.84 -13.90 9.96
CA ARG A 21 5.92 -14.93 9.44
C ARG A 21 5.63 -16.01 10.45
N THR A 22 4.46 -16.62 10.31
CA THR A 22 4.09 -17.88 10.97
C THR A 22 3.91 -18.98 9.92
N LEU A 23 4.21 -20.22 10.31
CA LEU A 23 4.02 -21.40 9.47
C LEU A 23 2.70 -22.03 9.86
N ILE A 24 1.76 -22.09 8.92
CA ILE A 24 0.36 -22.46 9.17
C ILE A 24 -0.14 -23.57 8.24
N GLY A 25 0.78 -24.38 7.72
CA GLY A 25 0.41 -25.50 6.87
C GLY A 25 -0.40 -26.58 7.60
N PRO A 26 -1.01 -27.50 6.85
CA PRO A 26 -1.93 -28.50 7.40
C PRO A 26 -1.22 -29.47 8.35
N THR A 27 -1.91 -29.82 9.44
CA THR A 27 -1.46 -30.82 10.43
C THR A 27 -2.15 -32.18 10.25
N SER A 28 -3.35 -32.20 9.66
CA SER A 28 -4.02 -33.43 9.23
C SER A 28 -3.51 -33.81 7.84
N ILE A 29 -2.61 -34.78 7.78
CA ILE A 29 -1.92 -35.17 6.55
C ILE A 29 -1.83 -36.69 6.39
N PRO A 30 -1.74 -37.20 5.15
CA PRO A 30 -1.48 -38.62 4.90
C PRO A 30 -0.14 -39.08 5.51
N ASN A 31 -0.07 -40.34 5.96
CA ASN A 31 1.13 -40.92 6.60
C ASN A 31 2.42 -40.86 5.75
N VAL A 32 2.28 -40.72 4.43
CA VAL A 32 3.41 -40.62 3.49
C VAL A 32 4.01 -39.22 3.40
N VAL A 33 3.33 -38.21 3.94
CA VAL A 33 3.76 -36.80 3.86
C VAL A 33 4.57 -36.44 5.10
N ASN A 34 5.69 -35.77 4.90
CA ASN A 34 6.52 -35.27 6.00
C ASN A 34 5.78 -34.15 6.77
N PRO A 35 5.55 -34.30 8.09
CA PRO A 35 4.83 -33.30 8.88
C PRO A 35 5.50 -31.92 8.91
N VAL A 36 6.83 -31.86 8.90
CA VAL A 36 7.58 -30.59 8.94
C VAL A 36 7.45 -29.83 7.63
N GLU A 37 7.47 -30.55 6.50
CA GLU A 37 7.27 -29.95 5.18
C GLU A 37 5.83 -29.48 5.00
N ALA A 38 4.86 -30.27 5.47
CA ALA A 38 3.45 -29.91 5.44
C ALA A 38 3.20 -28.58 6.18
N VAL A 39 3.66 -28.43 7.43
CA VAL A 39 3.49 -27.18 8.20
C VAL A 39 4.19 -25.99 7.52
N ARG A 40 5.33 -26.20 6.86
CA ARG A 40 6.09 -25.16 6.14
C ARG A 40 5.49 -24.74 4.81
N SER A 41 4.55 -25.52 4.26
CA SER A 41 3.97 -25.30 2.93
C SER A 41 3.11 -24.04 2.82
N VAL A 42 2.52 -23.58 3.93
CA VAL A 42 1.73 -22.36 4.00
C VAL A 42 2.34 -21.42 5.02
N GLN A 43 2.49 -20.16 4.63
CA GLN A 43 3.11 -19.12 5.46
C GLN A 43 2.15 -17.93 5.53
N HIS A 44 1.92 -17.43 6.74
CA HIS A 44 1.22 -16.18 6.96
C HIS A 44 2.25 -15.11 7.31
N TRP A 45 2.22 -13.99 6.61
CA TRP A 45 3.18 -12.90 6.75
C TRP A 45 2.52 -11.67 7.35
N TYR A 46 3.22 -11.00 8.26
CA TYR A 46 2.78 -9.78 8.93
C TYR A 46 3.62 -8.61 8.44
N GLY A 47 2.96 -7.51 8.10
CA GLY A 47 3.58 -6.26 7.68
C GLY A 47 2.64 -5.10 7.93
N GLU A 48 3.19 -3.89 7.98
CA GLU A 48 2.43 -2.66 8.16
C GLU A 48 2.76 -1.68 7.05
N TYR A 49 1.74 -0.98 6.55
CA TYR A 49 1.90 0.07 5.56
C TYR A 49 1.09 1.29 5.99
N HIS A 50 1.74 2.45 6.06
CA HIS A 50 1.17 3.67 6.64
C HIS A 50 1.13 4.78 5.60
N LEU A 51 -0.08 5.23 5.22
CA LEU A 51 -0.25 6.45 4.42
C LEU A 51 -0.22 7.70 5.30
N PRO A 52 0.23 8.86 4.80
CA PRO A 52 0.22 10.09 5.58
C PRO A 52 -1.24 10.54 5.78
N ILE A 53 -1.56 11.04 6.97
CA ILE A 53 -2.93 11.45 7.35
C ILE A 53 -3.49 12.66 6.59
N ALA A 54 -2.64 13.40 5.86
CA ALA A 54 -2.97 14.59 5.07
C ALA A 54 -1.89 14.75 4.00
N PRO A 55 -1.92 13.94 2.94
CA PRO A 55 -0.89 13.96 1.92
C PRO A 55 -1.05 15.19 1.03
N TYR A 56 0.07 15.82 0.69
CA TYR A 56 0.13 16.81 -0.38
C TYR A 56 0.60 16.10 -1.66
N ILE A 57 -0.25 16.06 -2.68
CA ILE A 57 -0.04 15.23 -3.87
C ILE A 57 0.39 16.10 -5.04
N LEU A 58 1.47 15.71 -5.72
CA LEU A 58 1.99 16.39 -6.91
C LEU A 58 2.12 15.38 -8.06
N PRO A 59 2.05 15.84 -9.32
CA PRO A 59 2.42 15.01 -10.47
C PRO A 59 3.82 14.42 -10.31
N LYS A 60 3.99 13.16 -10.71
CA LYS A 60 5.28 12.46 -10.67
C LYS A 60 6.34 13.25 -11.46
N GLY A 61 7.52 13.41 -10.87
CA GLY A 61 8.64 14.15 -11.47
C GLY A 61 8.64 15.65 -11.17
N THR A 62 7.62 16.18 -10.50
CA THR A 62 7.63 17.56 -9.99
C THR A 62 8.81 17.77 -9.04
N ASN A 63 9.70 18.72 -9.37
CA ASN A 63 10.77 19.13 -8.46
C ASN A 63 10.20 20.06 -7.38
N VAL A 64 10.10 19.55 -6.16
CA VAL A 64 9.53 20.28 -5.00
C VAL A 64 10.32 21.56 -4.69
N VAL A 65 11.65 21.55 -4.85
CA VAL A 65 12.49 22.73 -4.59
C VAL A 65 12.25 23.82 -5.63
N SER A 66 12.24 23.46 -6.92
CA SER A 66 11.93 24.39 -8.00
C SER A 66 10.51 24.95 -7.89
N LEU A 67 9.55 24.11 -7.48
CA LEU A 67 8.18 24.54 -7.19
C LEU A 67 8.17 25.54 -6.01
N ALA A 68 8.80 25.22 -4.88
CA ALA A 68 8.88 26.11 -3.73
C ALA A 68 9.50 27.47 -4.08
N ASN A 69 10.55 27.50 -4.90
CA ASN A 69 11.19 28.74 -5.33
C ASN A 69 10.25 29.65 -6.13
N ARG A 70 9.29 29.10 -6.89
CA ARG A 70 8.25 29.89 -7.59
C ARG A 70 7.28 30.57 -6.61
N TYR A 71 7.16 30.05 -5.39
CA TYR A 71 6.29 30.53 -4.33
C TYR A 71 7.05 31.22 -3.18
N GLY A 72 8.24 31.78 -3.47
CA GLY A 72 9.02 32.51 -2.46
C GLY A 72 9.72 31.62 -1.43
N GLY A 73 9.98 30.36 -1.78
CA GLY A 73 10.74 29.41 -0.98
C GLY A 73 9.92 28.59 0.01
N VAL A 74 8.58 28.68 -0.02
CA VAL A 74 7.67 27.96 0.87
C VAL A 74 6.54 27.34 0.05
N LEU A 75 6.13 26.13 0.43
CA LEU A 75 4.88 25.51 0.00
C LEU A 75 4.00 25.27 1.22
N ASP A 76 2.74 25.68 1.16
CA ASP A 76 1.80 25.51 2.28
C ASP A 76 0.50 24.78 1.93
N GLY A 77 0.41 24.23 0.72
CA GLY A 77 -0.68 23.36 0.27
C GLY A 77 -1.77 24.07 -0.51
N HIS A 78 -1.72 25.40 -0.60
CA HIS A 78 -2.68 26.19 -1.37
C HIS A 78 -2.28 26.34 -2.84
N GLU A 79 -1.06 25.94 -3.19
CA GLU A 79 -0.53 26.01 -4.54
C GLU A 79 -1.38 25.21 -5.53
N ASN A 80 -1.52 25.74 -6.75
CA ASN A 80 -2.40 25.16 -7.76
C ASN A 80 -1.85 23.84 -8.33
N GLU A 81 -0.56 23.60 -8.19
CA GLU A 81 0.09 22.35 -8.59
C GLU A 81 -0.28 21.16 -7.71
N PHE A 82 -0.71 21.41 -6.46
CA PHE A 82 -1.20 20.33 -5.62
C PHE A 82 -2.50 19.78 -6.19
N MET A 83 -2.50 18.49 -6.45
CA MET A 83 -3.69 17.78 -6.92
C MET A 83 -4.71 17.75 -5.78
N LYS A 84 -5.93 18.13 -6.12
CA LYS A 84 -7.10 18.16 -5.22
C LYS A 84 -8.18 17.33 -5.86
N GLY A 85 -8.96 16.63 -5.04
CA GLY A 85 -10.00 15.72 -5.49
C GLY A 85 -9.46 14.39 -6.01
N GLY A 86 -10.26 13.35 -5.78
CA GLY A 86 -9.95 11.98 -6.19
C GLY A 86 -9.30 11.15 -5.09
N TYR A 87 -8.70 10.04 -5.48
CA TYR A 87 -8.24 8.99 -4.57
C TYR A 87 -6.80 8.58 -4.84
N ILE A 88 -6.08 8.27 -3.76
CA ILE A 88 -4.82 7.53 -3.79
C ILE A 88 -5.18 6.04 -3.78
N VAL A 89 -4.73 5.32 -4.81
CA VAL A 89 -4.76 3.86 -4.85
C VAL A 89 -3.38 3.34 -4.47
N VAL A 90 -3.32 2.43 -3.49
CA VAL A 90 -2.09 1.70 -3.17
C VAL A 90 -2.18 0.31 -3.79
N ASN A 91 -1.28 0.06 -4.74
CA ASN A 91 -1.13 -1.22 -5.40
C ASN A 91 0.06 -2.00 -4.81
N PHE A 92 -0.19 -3.21 -4.31
CA PHE A 92 0.85 -4.11 -3.84
C PHE A 92 1.24 -5.15 -4.87
N GLY A 93 2.51 -5.12 -5.25
CA GLY A 93 3.18 -6.25 -5.90
C GLY A 93 3.87 -7.12 -4.85
N ILE A 94 3.29 -8.28 -4.54
CA ILE A 94 3.87 -9.22 -3.57
C ILE A 94 4.73 -10.24 -4.32
N TYR A 95 6.00 -10.33 -3.93
CA TYR A 95 6.98 -11.23 -4.53
C TYR A 95 7.80 -11.96 -3.47
N THR A 96 8.17 -13.20 -3.75
CA THR A 96 9.20 -13.90 -2.99
C THR A 96 10.58 -13.53 -3.51
N VAL A 97 11.52 -13.37 -2.58
CA VAL A 97 12.94 -13.13 -2.85
C VAL A 97 13.75 -14.35 -2.44
N LYS A 98 14.90 -14.56 -3.06
CA LYS A 98 15.81 -15.66 -2.73
C LYS A 98 17.14 -15.09 -2.25
N ASN A 99 17.76 -15.73 -1.26
CA ASN A 99 19.06 -15.34 -0.71
C ASN A 99 19.14 -13.87 -0.24
N ASN A 100 18.02 -13.30 0.19
CA ASN A 100 17.92 -11.89 0.59
C ASN A 100 18.29 -10.89 -0.52
N ASP A 101 18.16 -11.31 -1.78
CA ASP A 101 18.32 -10.46 -2.95
C ASP A 101 16.96 -9.87 -3.35
N ALA A 102 16.76 -8.58 -3.07
CA ALA A 102 15.52 -7.87 -3.35
C ALA A 102 15.32 -7.58 -4.84
N ASP A 103 16.38 -7.61 -5.64
CA ASP A 103 16.33 -7.38 -7.08
C ASP A 103 15.83 -8.63 -7.82
N THR A 104 16.06 -9.81 -7.25
CA THR A 104 15.61 -11.09 -7.81
C THR A 104 14.26 -11.53 -7.25
N ARG A 105 13.20 -11.22 -8.00
CA ARG A 105 11.83 -11.69 -7.74
C ARG A 105 11.63 -13.09 -8.32
N VAL A 106 11.24 -14.05 -7.50
CA VAL A 106 11.11 -15.46 -7.91
C VAL A 106 9.67 -15.86 -8.20
N LEU A 107 8.77 -15.70 -7.24
CA LEU A 107 7.34 -15.95 -7.40
C LEU A 107 6.58 -14.66 -7.13
N GLY A 108 5.61 -14.34 -7.98
CA GLY A 108 4.70 -13.22 -7.78
C GLY A 108 3.31 -13.71 -7.40
N TYR A 109 2.62 -12.96 -6.56
CA TYR A 109 1.19 -13.18 -6.28
C TYR A 109 0.33 -13.09 -7.54
N LYS A 110 0.78 -12.25 -8.49
CA LYS A 110 0.32 -12.24 -9.88
C LYS A 110 1.45 -12.73 -10.77
N ALA A 111 1.31 -13.92 -11.32
CA ALA A 111 2.24 -14.58 -12.23
C ALA A 111 1.55 -14.88 -13.58
N PRO A 112 2.30 -15.17 -14.67
CA PRO A 112 1.70 -15.43 -15.98
C PRO A 112 0.67 -16.56 -16.02
N ILE A 113 0.84 -17.58 -15.17
CA ILE A 113 -0.02 -18.76 -15.13
C ILE A 113 -1.01 -18.78 -13.96
N ALA A 114 -0.90 -17.83 -13.02
CA ALA A 114 -1.71 -17.83 -11.80
C ALA A 114 -1.81 -16.43 -11.20
N ASN A 115 -3.01 -16.04 -10.78
CA ASN A 115 -3.27 -14.76 -10.12
C ASN A 115 -3.96 -14.97 -8.78
N MET A 116 -3.19 -14.96 -7.70
CA MET A 116 -3.68 -15.24 -6.35
C MET A 116 -4.68 -14.19 -5.89
N TRP A 117 -4.51 -12.92 -6.27
CA TRP A 117 -5.51 -11.87 -6.03
C TRP A 117 -6.90 -12.27 -6.53
N SER A 118 -6.98 -12.86 -7.73
CA SER A 118 -8.25 -13.31 -8.31
C SER A 118 -8.77 -14.59 -7.65
N ILE A 119 -7.87 -15.52 -7.30
CA ILE A 119 -8.23 -16.81 -6.70
C ILE A 119 -8.76 -16.62 -5.28
N GLU A 120 -8.23 -15.65 -4.53
CA GLU A 120 -8.68 -15.28 -3.19
C GLU A 120 -9.87 -14.32 -3.19
N GLY A 121 -10.31 -13.88 -4.37
CA GLY A 121 -11.54 -13.10 -4.53
C GLY A 121 -11.38 -11.60 -4.26
N GLN A 122 -10.26 -10.99 -4.64
CA GLN A 122 -10.13 -9.52 -4.63
C GLN A 122 -11.29 -8.89 -5.43
N MET A 123 -11.93 -7.89 -4.83
CA MET A 123 -12.99 -7.11 -5.49
C MET A 123 -12.45 -6.43 -6.75
N THR A 124 -13.23 -6.47 -7.84
CA THR A 124 -12.87 -5.85 -9.12
C THR A 124 -13.54 -4.51 -9.36
N SER A 125 -14.55 -4.17 -8.57
CA SER A 125 -15.25 -2.88 -8.62
C SER A 125 -16.05 -2.62 -7.36
N ASP A 126 -16.25 -1.35 -7.05
CA ASP A 126 -17.16 -0.91 -5.98
C ASP A 126 -17.75 0.46 -6.34
N MET A 127 -18.81 0.89 -5.64
CA MET A 127 -19.48 2.17 -5.87
C MET A 127 -19.55 2.98 -4.58
N ASP A 128 -19.21 4.26 -4.63
CA ASP A 128 -19.39 5.14 -3.47
C ASP A 128 -20.86 5.52 -3.24
N ASN A 129 -21.14 6.15 -2.10
CA ASN A 129 -22.47 6.66 -1.74
C ASN A 129 -22.99 7.76 -2.69
N GLN A 130 -22.14 8.28 -3.58
CA GLN A 130 -22.49 9.30 -4.58
C GLN A 130 -22.73 8.70 -5.98
N GLY A 131 -22.60 7.37 -6.13
CA GLY A 131 -22.82 6.65 -7.38
C GLY A 131 -21.60 6.55 -8.30
N HIS A 132 -20.41 6.98 -7.87
CA HIS A 132 -19.18 6.81 -8.66
C HIS A 132 -18.72 5.36 -8.57
N THR A 133 -18.51 4.74 -9.74
CA THR A 133 -17.99 3.37 -9.83
C THR A 133 -16.48 3.38 -9.97
N PHE A 134 -15.81 2.62 -9.11
CA PHE A 134 -14.38 2.33 -9.15
C PHE A 134 -14.17 0.96 -9.76
N SER A 135 -13.14 0.82 -10.58
CA SER A 135 -12.67 -0.47 -11.08
C SER A 135 -11.27 -0.72 -10.54
N PHE A 136 -11.05 -1.92 -10.03
CA PHE A 136 -9.82 -2.31 -9.37
C PHE A 136 -9.07 -3.34 -10.21
N THR A 137 -7.75 -3.21 -10.20
CA THR A 137 -6.83 -4.16 -10.77
C THR A 137 -6.18 -5.00 -9.67
N SER A 138 -5.66 -6.16 -10.02
CA SER A 138 -5.01 -7.04 -9.05
C SER A 138 -3.87 -6.32 -8.31
N GLY A 139 -3.93 -6.34 -6.98
CA GLY A 139 -3.00 -5.64 -6.10
C GLY A 139 -3.51 -4.31 -5.55
N ASP A 140 -4.57 -3.72 -6.12
CA ASP A 140 -5.20 -2.52 -5.56
C ASP A 140 -5.87 -2.87 -4.22
N ALA A 141 -5.20 -2.54 -3.12
CA ALA A 141 -5.58 -2.99 -1.78
C ALA A 141 -6.07 -1.85 -0.87
N VAL A 142 -5.69 -0.60 -1.18
CA VAL A 142 -6.13 0.58 -0.41
C VAL A 142 -6.63 1.63 -1.38
N LEU A 143 -7.81 2.19 -1.08
CA LEU A 143 -8.38 3.37 -1.72
C LEU A 143 -8.51 4.45 -0.64
N PHE A 144 -7.81 5.57 -0.79
CA PHE A 144 -7.77 6.66 0.19
C PHE A 144 -8.16 7.98 -0.48
N GLU A 145 -9.16 8.66 0.06
CA GLU A 145 -9.61 9.95 -0.49
C GLU A 145 -8.56 11.05 -0.23
N SER A 146 -8.11 11.70 -1.31
CA SER A 146 -7.00 12.65 -1.25
C SER A 146 -7.29 13.92 -0.45
N ASP A 147 -8.55 14.36 -0.44
CA ASP A 147 -8.99 15.57 0.26
C ASP A 147 -9.41 15.30 1.70
N PHE A 148 -9.61 14.03 2.08
CA PHE A 148 -10.06 13.67 3.42
C PHE A 148 -8.86 13.40 4.33
N SER A 149 -8.62 14.32 5.26
CA SER A 149 -7.71 14.06 6.38
C SER A 149 -8.47 13.35 7.50
N VAL A 150 -7.86 12.33 8.11
CA VAL A 150 -8.36 11.69 9.35
C VAL A 150 -8.63 12.72 10.47
N ARG A 151 -8.05 13.92 10.39
CA ARG A 151 -8.35 15.05 11.30
C ARG A 151 -9.78 15.59 11.17
N ASN A 152 -10.42 15.45 10.02
CA ASN A 152 -11.80 15.90 9.79
C ASN A 152 -12.82 14.92 10.38
N ASP A 153 -12.40 13.69 10.69
CA ASP A 153 -13.28 12.62 11.18
C ASP A 153 -13.38 12.59 12.72
N TYR A 154 -12.44 13.23 13.43
CA TYR A 154 -12.58 13.49 14.85
C TYR A 154 -13.41 14.76 15.10
N GLN A 155 -14.72 14.68 14.93
CA GLN A 155 -15.61 15.57 15.67
C GLN A 155 -15.62 15.11 17.13
N GLY A 156 -14.74 15.69 17.94
CA GLY A 156 -14.87 15.60 19.39
C GLY A 156 -16.20 16.22 19.80
N GLN A 157 -17.26 15.42 19.95
CA GLN A 157 -18.39 15.80 20.76
C GLN A 157 -17.93 15.83 22.22
N GLY A 158 -17.32 16.94 22.61
CA GLY A 158 -17.23 17.30 24.01
C GLY A 158 -18.65 17.50 24.54
N ARG A 159 -19.01 16.74 25.56
CA ARG A 159 -20.07 17.14 26.49
C ARG A 159 -19.51 18.13 27.50
#